data_AF-X1F215-F1
#
_entry.id   AF-X1F215-F1
#
_cell.length_a   1.000
_cell.length_b   1.000
_cell.length_c   1.000
_cell.angle_alpha   90.00
_cell.angle_beta   90.00
_cell.angle_gamma   90.00
#
_symmetry.space_group_name_H-M   'P 1'
#
loop_
_entity.id
_entity.type
_entity.pdbx_description
1 polymer ?
#
loop_
_entity_poly.entity_id
_entity_poly.type
_entity_poly.pdbx_seq_one_letter_code
_entity_poly.pdbx_strand_id
1 'polypeptide(L)'
;MAEYLSCVFIDSRGRHTNRKYEVETQTLKADYGTLATAFAGELEDITDLGLVSVKLIRPLGVSFAVTADSNVDVGATFNGLVYDGEGKQASIKVPGFKMALVDDDGSIDLDAAVVDAFLDRFLQAAGDFLLSDGEQMASWTKGSLDR
;
A
#
# COMPACT_ATOMS: atom_id res chain seq x y z
N MET A 1 -4.67 18.05 -8.73
CA MET A 1 -5.09 17.48 -7.43
C MET A 1 -3.99 17.83 -6.44
N ALA A 2 -4.32 18.40 -5.29
CA ALA A 2 -3.33 18.90 -4.34
C ALA A 2 -2.57 17.73 -3.67
N GLU A 3 -1.27 17.93 -3.47
CA GLU A 3 -0.39 16.98 -2.77
C GLU A 3 -0.09 17.51 -1.38
N TYR A 4 0.01 16.61 -0.40
CA TYR A 4 0.17 17.01 0.98
C TYR A 4 1.40 16.37 1.62
N LEU A 5 2.15 17.20 2.34
CA LEU A 5 3.16 16.75 3.29
C LEU A 5 2.53 16.70 4.69
N SER A 6 2.44 15.50 5.26
CA SER A 6 1.97 15.30 6.63
C SER A 6 3.17 15.12 7.55
N CYS A 7 3.38 16.09 8.44
CA CYS A 7 4.44 16.07 9.45
C CYS A 7 3.85 15.73 10.82
N VAL A 8 4.51 14.83 11.56
CA VAL A 8 4.17 14.48 12.93
C VAL A 8 5.31 14.92 13.83
N PHE A 9 4.97 15.73 14.82
CA PHE A 9 5.91 16.25 15.82
C PHE A 9 5.61 15.63 17.20
N ILE A 10 6.63 15.57 18.04
CA ILE A 10 6.55 15.12 19.43
C ILE A 10 7.14 16.17 20.36
N ASP A 11 6.49 16.42 21.48
CA ASP A 11 7.05 17.27 22.54
C ASP A 11 7.85 16.45 23.57
N SER A 12 8.54 17.16 24.47
CA SER A 12 9.30 16.53 25.56
C SER A 12 8.46 15.72 26.56
N ARG A 13 7.13 15.79 26.48
CA ARG A 13 6.18 15.02 27.30
C ARG A 13 5.56 13.85 26.53
N GLY A 14 6.04 13.55 25.33
CA GLY A 14 5.57 12.45 24.48
C GLY A 14 4.23 12.72 23.77
N ARG A 15 3.72 13.96 23.81
CA ARG A 15 2.47 14.33 23.14
C ARG A 15 2.74 14.58 21.67
N HIS A 16 1.93 13.97 20.82
CA HIS A 16 2.06 14.08 19.38
C HIS A 16 1.17 15.20 18.84
N THR A 17 1.69 15.98 17.89
CA THR A 17 0.91 16.94 17.10
C THR A 17 1.16 16.72 15.62
N ASN A 18 0.15 16.93 14.78
CA ASN A 18 0.24 16.73 13.34
C ASN A 18 -0.06 18.03 12.59
N ARG A 19 0.69 18.26 11.50
CA ARG A 19 0.46 19.36 10.57
C ARG A 19 0.51 18.85 9.15
N LYS A 20 -0.35 19.42 8.31
CA LYS A 20 -0.41 19.13 6.88
C LYS A 20 -0.11 20.41 6.12
N TYR A 21 0.78 20.30 5.14
CA TYR A 21 1.15 21.38 4.24
C TYR A 21 0.81 20.96 2.82
N GLU A 22 0.16 21.83 2.07
CA GLU A 22 -0.03 21.62 0.64
C GLU A 22 1.31 21.88 -0.07
N VAL A 23 1.66 21.01 -1.01
CA VAL A 23 2.91 21.08 -1.77
C VAL A 23 2.56 21.37 -3.22
N GLU A 24 3.30 22.30 -3.82
CA GLU A 24 3.20 22.53 -5.26
C GLU A 24 3.61 21.29 -6.05
N THR A 25 2.94 21.07 -7.18
CA THR A 25 3.24 19.93 -8.04
C THR A 25 4.63 20.04 -8.63
N GLN A 26 5.49 19.09 -8.28
CA GLN A 26 6.81 18.91 -8.87
C GLN A 26 6.73 17.97 -10.08
N THR A 27 7.70 18.09 -10.97
CA THR A 27 7.76 17.29 -12.20
C THR A 27 8.21 15.86 -11.91
N LEU A 28 9.22 15.67 -11.05
CA LEU A 28 9.74 14.35 -10.71
C LEU A 28 9.37 13.95 -9.28
N LYS A 29 9.21 12.64 -9.04
CA LYS A 29 8.96 12.11 -7.70
C LYS A 29 10.14 12.36 -6.74
N ALA A 30 11.37 12.32 -7.27
CA ALA A 30 12.58 12.57 -6.48
C ALA A 30 12.61 14.00 -5.91
N ASP A 31 12.06 14.98 -6.63
CA ASP A 31 12.05 16.39 -6.23
C ASP A 31 11.24 16.62 -4.94
N TYR A 32 10.15 15.87 -4.75
CA TYR A 32 9.40 15.91 -3.48
C TYR A 32 10.23 15.44 -2.30
N GLY A 33 11.09 14.43 -2.50
CA GLY A 33 11.98 13.95 -1.45
C GLY A 33 13.00 15.01 -1.05
N THR A 34 13.60 15.67 -2.04
CA THR A 34 14.52 16.79 -1.84
C THR A 34 13.84 17.95 -1.11
N LEU A 35 12.64 18.34 -1.54
CA LEU A 35 11.86 19.43 -0.94
C LEU A 35 11.46 19.09 0.50
N ALA A 36 10.96 17.89 0.75
CA ALA A 36 10.58 17.44 2.09
C ALA A 36 11.78 17.41 3.04
N THR A 37 12.96 17.03 2.55
CA THR A 37 14.21 17.01 3.35
C THR A 37 14.66 18.43 3.68
N ALA A 38 14.64 19.35 2.70
CA ALA A 38 14.98 20.75 2.94
C ALA A 38 14.02 21.40 3.96
N PHE A 39 12.72 21.20 3.78
CA PHE A 39 11.71 21.72 4.71
C PHE A 39 11.81 21.12 6.12
N ALA A 40 12.18 19.83 6.23
CA ALA A 40 12.44 19.21 7.53
C ALA A 40 13.64 19.84 8.25
N GLY A 41 14.72 20.17 7.52
CA GLY A 41 15.85 20.92 8.08
C GLY A 41 15.47 22.33 8.51
N GLU A 42 14.72 23.05 7.68
CA GLU A 42 14.20 24.38 8.05
C GLU A 42 13.28 24.33 9.27
N LEU A 43 12.49 23.27 9.43
CA LEU A 43 11.67 23.05 10.61
C LEU A 43 12.51 22.82 11.87
N GLU A 44 13.57 22.02 11.77
CA GLU A 44 14.51 21.76 12.87
C GLU A 44 15.14 23.06 13.40
N ASP A 45 15.45 24.01 12.51
CA ASP A 45 15.99 25.31 12.89
C ASP A 45 14.99 26.22 13.64
N ILE A 46 13.68 25.98 13.51
CA ILE A 46 12.63 26.88 14.04
C ILE A 46 11.71 26.25 15.11
N THR A 47 11.86 24.95 15.40
CA THR A 47 10.98 24.24 16.35
C THR A 47 11.75 23.47 17.41
N ASP A 48 11.33 23.61 18.67
CA ASP A 48 11.83 22.79 19.79
C ASP A 48 11.17 21.39 19.84
N LEU A 49 10.26 21.08 18.91
CA LEU A 49 9.60 19.79 18.84
C LEU A 49 10.42 18.79 18.01
N GLY A 50 10.44 17.53 18.42
CA GLY A 50 11.04 16.48 17.61
C GLY A 50 10.17 16.16 16.39
N LEU A 51 10.74 16.16 15.18
CA LEU A 51 10.06 15.70 13.98
C LEU A 51 10.16 14.17 13.88
N VAL A 52 9.04 13.46 14.03
CA VAL A 52 9.00 11.99 14.10
C VAL A 52 8.82 11.37 12.73
N SER A 53 7.97 11.96 11.88
CA SER A 53 7.74 11.43 10.54
C SER A 53 7.25 12.50 9.59
N VAL A 54 7.65 12.35 8.33
CA VAL A 54 7.21 13.16 7.20
C VAL A 54 6.67 12.22 6.14
N LYS A 55 5.41 12.39 5.75
CA LYS A 55 4.73 11.54 4.77
C LYS A 55 4.20 12.37 3.61
N LEU A 56 4.59 12.03 2.39
CA LEU A 56 3.99 12.57 1.18
C LEU A 56 2.75 11.75 0.80
N ILE A 57 1.60 12.41 0.74
CA ILE A 57 0.35 11.80 0.28
C ILE A 57 0.01 12.42 -1.07
N ARG A 58 0.17 11.63 -2.14
CA ARG A 58 -0.27 11.97 -3.47
C ARG A 58 -1.50 11.13 -3.81
N PRO A 59 -2.69 11.73 -3.87
CA PRO A 59 -3.84 11.02 -4.38
C PRO A 59 -3.72 10.94 -5.92
N LEU A 60 -4.00 9.77 -6.51
CA LEU A 60 -3.82 9.53 -7.96
C LEU A 60 -5.12 9.70 -8.78
N GLY A 61 -6.24 9.99 -8.11
CA GLY A 61 -7.52 10.27 -8.77
C GLY A 61 -8.17 9.05 -9.44
N VAL A 62 -7.70 7.85 -9.13
CA VAL A 62 -8.26 6.60 -9.65
C VAL A 62 -9.46 6.20 -8.80
N SER A 63 -10.63 6.14 -9.41
CA SER A 63 -11.85 5.60 -8.80
C SER A 63 -12.58 4.70 -9.79
N PHE A 64 -13.32 3.74 -9.26
CA PHE A 64 -14.19 2.85 -10.02
C PHE A 64 -15.61 2.98 -9.50
N ALA A 65 -16.60 2.81 -10.38
CA ALA A 65 -18.01 2.84 -9.98
C ALA A 65 -18.35 1.62 -9.11
N VAL A 66 -19.20 1.84 -8.10
CA VAL A 66 -19.76 0.74 -7.32
C VAL A 66 -20.69 -0.06 -8.25
N THR A 67 -20.49 -1.37 -8.29
CA THR A 67 -21.35 -2.27 -9.06
C THR A 67 -22.52 -2.69 -8.18
N ALA A 68 -23.72 -2.85 -8.77
CA ALA A 68 -24.85 -3.43 -8.04
C ALA A 68 -24.47 -4.83 -7.50
N ASP A 69 -25.01 -5.18 -6.33
CA ASP A 69 -24.77 -6.45 -5.63
C ASP A 69 -23.30 -6.70 -5.22
N SER A 70 -22.44 -5.67 -5.22
CA SER A 70 -21.11 -5.77 -4.63
C SER A 70 -21.21 -5.92 -3.12
N ASN A 71 -20.85 -7.10 -2.59
CA ASN A 71 -20.83 -7.35 -1.16
C ASN A 71 -19.42 -7.11 -0.57
N VAL A 72 -19.32 -6.32 0.50
CA VAL A 72 -18.05 -6.07 1.21
C VAL A 72 -17.68 -7.23 2.13
N ASP A 73 -18.68 -8.00 2.58
CA ASP A 73 -18.51 -9.01 3.62
C ASP A 73 -17.73 -10.24 3.12
N VAL A 74 -17.74 -10.50 1.81
CA VAL A 74 -17.04 -11.63 1.19
C VAL A 74 -15.75 -11.15 0.52
N GLY A 75 -14.62 -11.47 1.13
CA GLY A 75 -13.28 -11.21 0.60
C GLY A 75 -12.64 -12.44 -0.05
N ALA A 76 -11.44 -12.28 -0.59
CA ALA A 76 -10.57 -13.37 -0.99
C ALA A 76 -9.22 -13.25 -0.29
N THR A 77 -8.68 -14.37 0.19
CA THR A 77 -7.32 -14.47 0.71
C THR A 77 -6.45 -15.27 -0.26
N PHE A 78 -5.36 -14.65 -0.71
CA PHE A 78 -4.29 -15.27 -1.48
C PHE A 78 -3.11 -15.54 -0.55
N ASN A 79 -2.57 -16.75 -0.55
CA ASN A 79 -1.44 -17.16 0.25
C ASN A 79 -0.30 -17.61 -0.65
N GLY A 80 0.93 -17.28 -0.27
CA GLY A 80 2.13 -17.75 -0.96
C GLY A 80 3.37 -17.68 -0.11
N LEU A 81 4.51 -17.98 -0.74
CA LEU A 81 5.82 -17.98 -0.11
C LEU A 81 6.51 -16.65 -0.37
N VAL A 82 7.13 -16.14 0.68
CA VAL A 82 7.95 -14.94 0.61
C VAL A 82 9.32 -15.27 0.01
N TYR A 83 9.78 -14.41 -0.90
CA TYR A 83 11.11 -14.47 -1.46
C TYR A 83 12.18 -14.20 -0.40
N ASP A 84 13.19 -15.08 -0.32
CA ASP A 84 14.25 -15.04 0.70
C ASP A 84 13.75 -15.18 2.16
N GLY A 85 12.49 -15.60 2.35
CA GLY A 85 11.85 -15.69 3.65
C GLY A 85 12.07 -16.99 4.41
N GLU A 86 13.01 -17.87 4.01
CA GLU A 86 13.21 -19.19 4.63
C GLU A 86 11.92 -20.03 4.83
N GLY A 87 10.98 -19.95 3.89
CA GLY A 87 9.69 -20.64 3.99
C GLY A 87 8.58 -19.88 4.73
N LYS A 88 8.80 -18.61 5.07
CA LYS A 88 7.75 -17.68 5.50
C LYS A 88 6.62 -17.63 4.47
N GLN A 89 5.41 -17.60 4.98
CA GLN A 89 4.20 -17.41 4.20
C GLN A 89 3.66 -15.99 4.39
N ALA A 90 3.17 -15.41 3.31
CA ALA A 90 2.45 -14.15 3.34
C ALA A 90 1.09 -14.30 2.69
N SER A 91 0.15 -13.46 3.14
CA SER A 91 -1.22 -13.46 2.68
C SER A 91 -1.64 -12.07 2.21
N ILE A 92 -2.31 -11.98 1.07
CA ILE A 92 -2.95 -10.76 0.59
C ILE A 92 -4.46 -10.97 0.63
N LYS A 93 -5.17 -9.97 1.17
CA LYS A 93 -6.63 -9.95 1.20
C LYS A 93 -7.18 -8.94 0.21
N VAL A 94 -8.18 -9.37 -0.56
CA VAL A 94 -8.93 -8.54 -1.50
C VAL A 94 -10.39 -8.49 -1.05
N PRO A 95 -10.89 -7.34 -0.56
CA PRO A 95 -12.29 -7.23 -0.17
C PRO A 95 -13.21 -7.20 -1.39
N GLY A 96 -14.42 -7.74 -1.25
CA GLY A 96 -15.44 -7.73 -2.32
C GLY A 96 -14.99 -8.42 -3.60
N PHE A 97 -14.38 -9.59 -3.49
CA PHE A 97 -13.83 -10.31 -4.62
C PHE A 97 -14.93 -10.72 -5.62
N LYS A 98 -14.63 -10.67 -6.92
CA LYS A 98 -15.63 -10.95 -7.96
C LYS A 98 -16.01 -12.43 -7.92
N MET A 99 -17.27 -12.74 -7.62
CA MET A 99 -17.78 -14.12 -7.58
C MET A 99 -17.62 -14.88 -8.91
N ALA A 100 -17.58 -14.18 -10.05
CA ALA A 100 -17.33 -14.79 -11.35
C ALA A 100 -15.89 -15.35 -11.53
N LEU A 101 -14.98 -15.04 -10.59
CA LEU A 101 -13.60 -15.54 -10.54
C LEU A 101 -13.42 -16.59 -9.44
N VAL A 102 -14.51 -17.06 -8.83
CA VAL A 102 -14.51 -18.02 -7.74
C VAL A 102 -15.18 -19.29 -8.23
N ASP A 103 -14.52 -20.41 -8.03
CA ASP A 103 -15.08 -21.72 -8.36
C ASP A 103 -16.19 -22.12 -7.38
N ASP A 104 -17.02 -23.09 -7.76
CA ASP A 104 -18.17 -23.53 -6.96
C ASP A 104 -17.77 -24.04 -5.56
N ASP A 105 -16.53 -24.46 -5.36
CA ASP A 105 -15.99 -24.91 -4.08
C ASP A 105 -15.44 -23.78 -3.20
N GLY A 106 -15.38 -22.55 -3.72
CA GLY A 106 -14.81 -21.37 -3.08
C GLY A 106 -13.30 -21.21 -3.27
N SER A 107 -12.67 -22.05 -4.10
CA SER A 107 -11.30 -21.84 -4.56
C SER A 107 -11.22 -20.77 -5.64
N ILE A 108 -10.02 -20.21 -5.83
CA ILE A 108 -9.76 -19.21 -6.85
C ILE A 108 -8.59 -19.72 -7.68
N ASP A 109 -8.81 -19.85 -8.98
CA ASP A 109 -7.78 -20.18 -9.95
C ASP A 109 -6.73 -19.06 -10.01
N LEU A 110 -5.50 -19.40 -9.63
CA LEU A 110 -4.37 -18.48 -9.63
C LEU A 110 -3.86 -18.20 -11.05
N ASP A 111 -4.05 -19.16 -11.96
CA ASP A 111 -3.60 -19.08 -13.36
C ASP A 111 -4.63 -18.35 -14.25
N ALA A 112 -5.79 -17.98 -13.69
CA ALA A 112 -6.76 -17.16 -14.38
C ALA A 112 -6.14 -15.80 -14.72
N ALA A 113 -6.12 -15.42 -16.00
CA ALA A 113 -5.36 -14.27 -16.51
C ALA A 113 -5.54 -12.93 -15.75
N VAL A 114 -6.72 -12.69 -15.16
CA VAL A 114 -6.97 -11.48 -14.36
C VAL A 114 -6.38 -11.57 -12.95
N VAL A 115 -6.40 -12.77 -12.36
CA VAL A 115 -5.84 -13.05 -11.02
C VAL A 115 -4.32 -13.10 -11.12
N ASP A 116 -3.80 -13.82 -12.10
CA ASP A 116 -2.38 -13.93 -12.41
C ASP A 116 -1.73 -12.55 -12.60
N ALA A 117 -2.30 -11.71 -13.49
CA ALA A 117 -1.80 -10.36 -13.73
C ALA A 117 -1.83 -9.42 -12.50
N PHE A 118 -2.70 -9.70 -11.51
CA PHE A 118 -2.70 -8.97 -10.24
C PHE A 118 -1.59 -9.49 -9.31
N LEU A 119 -1.49 -10.80 -9.17
CA LEU A 119 -0.56 -11.49 -8.28
C LEU A 119 0.89 -11.37 -8.73
N ASP A 120 1.14 -11.36 -10.04
CA ASP A 120 2.45 -11.18 -10.67
C ASP A 120 3.13 -9.89 -10.22
N ARG A 121 2.36 -8.83 -9.97
CA ARG A 121 2.92 -7.53 -9.54
C ARG A 121 3.65 -7.57 -8.19
N PHE A 122 3.34 -8.57 -7.37
CA PHE A 122 3.99 -8.80 -6.08
C PHE A 122 5.13 -9.83 -6.15
N LEU A 123 5.24 -10.55 -7.27
CA LEU A 123 6.34 -11.48 -7.48
C LEU A 123 7.64 -10.72 -7.69
N GLN A 124 8.74 -11.29 -7.20
CA GLN A 124 10.08 -10.72 -7.38
C GLN A 124 10.40 -10.38 -8.85
N ALA A 125 9.93 -11.21 -9.79
CA ALA A 125 10.20 -11.04 -11.21
C ALA A 125 9.66 -9.72 -11.79
N ALA A 126 8.49 -9.26 -11.32
CA ALA A 126 7.94 -7.95 -11.70
C ALA A 126 8.42 -6.85 -10.73
N GLY A 127 8.31 -7.10 -9.42
CA GLY A 127 8.79 -6.21 -8.37
C GLY A 127 8.07 -4.86 -8.26
N ASP A 128 6.87 -4.72 -8.85
CA ASP A 128 6.11 -3.46 -8.88
C ASP A 128 5.61 -3.06 -7.48
N PHE A 129 5.20 -4.05 -6.66
CA PHE A 129 4.71 -3.83 -5.31
C PHE A 129 5.39 -4.78 -4.30
N LEU A 130 5.58 -4.26 -3.09
CA LEU A 130 6.09 -5.00 -1.94
C LEU A 130 4.95 -5.34 -0.98
N LEU A 131 5.15 -6.38 -0.18
CA LEU A 131 4.32 -6.70 0.98
C LEU A 131 4.46 -5.61 2.06
N SER A 132 3.62 -5.67 3.08
CA SER A 132 3.53 -4.64 4.13
C SER A 132 4.85 -4.42 4.91
N ASP A 133 5.74 -5.40 4.92
CA ASP A 133 7.04 -5.38 5.57
C ASP A 133 8.20 -5.09 4.61
N GLY A 134 7.92 -4.85 3.33
CA GLY A 134 8.92 -4.62 2.30
C GLY A 134 9.43 -5.89 1.62
N GLU A 135 8.93 -7.07 1.98
CA GLU A 135 9.31 -8.33 1.33
C GLU A 135 8.56 -8.52 -0.01
N GLN A 136 9.10 -9.37 -0.91
CA GLN A 136 8.48 -9.74 -2.18
C GLN A 136 7.98 -11.19 -2.14
N MET A 137 7.05 -11.54 -3.03
CA MET A 137 6.58 -12.92 -3.14
C MET A 137 7.48 -13.73 -4.08
N ALA A 138 7.77 -14.98 -3.70
CA ALA A 138 8.43 -15.95 -4.57
C ALA A 138 7.43 -16.69 -5.46
N SER A 139 6.32 -17.11 -4.86
CA SER A 139 5.27 -17.86 -5.56
C SER A 139 3.96 -17.84 -4.78
N TRP A 140 2.84 -17.86 -5.50
CA TRP A 140 1.51 -18.03 -4.92
C TRP A 140 1.15 -19.52 -4.84
N THR A 141 0.47 -19.90 -3.76
CA THR A 141 0.16 -21.31 -3.47
C THR A 141 -1.33 -21.59 -3.40
N LYS A 142 -2.13 -20.61 -2.99
CA LYS A 142 -3.58 -20.79 -2.82
C LYS A 142 -4.33 -19.46 -2.89
N GLY A 143 -5.44 -19.44 -3.62
CA GLY A 143 -6.48 -18.42 -3.48
C GLY A 143 -7.76 -19.07 -2.94
N SER A 144 -8.42 -18.42 -1.99
CA SER A 144 -9.73 -18.88 -1.49
C SER A 144 -10.60 -17.74 -1.04
N LEU A 145 -11.91 -17.92 -1.19
CA LEU A 145 -12.92 -17.02 -0.65
C LEU A 145 -12.91 -17.04 0.88
N ASP A 146 -12.93 -15.86 1.50
CA ASP A 146 -13.13 -15.69 2.93
C ASP A 146 -14.62 -15.98 3.22
N ARG A 147 -14.89 -17.06 3.94
CA ARG A 147 -16.25 -17.44 4.39
C ARG A 147 -16.63 -16.76 5.70
#